data_AF-A0A2D4N9J7-F1
#
_entry.id   AF-A0A2D4N9J7-F1
#
_cell.length_a   1.000
_cell.length_b   1.000
_cell.length_c   1.000
_cell.angle_alpha   90.00
_cell.angle_beta   90.00
_cell.angle_gamma   90.00
#
_symmetry.space_group_name_H-M   'P 1'
#
loop_
_entity.id
_entity.type
_entity.pdbx_description
1 polymer ?
#
loop_
_entity_poly.entity_id
_entity_poly.type
_entity_poly.pdbx_seq_one_letter_code
_entity_poly.pdbx_strand_id
1 'polypeptide(L)'
;EDDKVPKIYRGSFVQLALNAMKLGNICIGRPVLLTSTNGKQEVCTAWPVAGFPGKKIGISAITQKNLKVVPGDTVFVQPVTGAVLQAEEVEVKLGVKDDYISTEDLSISLLRNLDGKIVLPGNFLQITFYGRSCDLKVTKVKGMDGVLL
;
A
#
# COMPACT_ATOMS: atom_id res chain seq x y z
N GLU A 1 18.73 -4.93 -13.89
CA GLU A 1 18.05 -3.75 -14.44
C GLU A 1 16.66 -3.69 -13.82
N ASP A 2 16.35 -2.59 -13.14
CA ASP A 2 15.09 -2.42 -12.43
C ASP A 2 14.02 -2.08 -13.47
N ASP A 3 13.19 -3.06 -13.82
CA ASP A 3 12.18 -2.98 -14.87
C ASP A 3 11.14 -1.89 -14.54
N LYS A 4 11.45 -0.67 -14.97
CA LYS A 4 10.62 0.52 -15.21
C LYS A 4 9.29 0.63 -14.43
N VAL A 5 9.26 0.36 -13.12
CA VAL A 5 8.11 0.73 -12.28
C VAL A 5 8.02 2.25 -12.24
N PRO A 6 6.92 2.86 -12.72
CA PRO A 6 6.72 4.30 -12.65
C PRO A 6 6.86 4.78 -11.20
N LYS A 7 7.48 5.95 -11.00
CA LYS A 7 7.76 6.49 -9.66
C LYS A 7 6.51 6.54 -8.77
N ILE A 8 5.34 6.80 -9.36
CA ILE A 8 4.05 6.87 -8.67
C ILE A 8 3.66 5.55 -7.98
N TYR A 9 4.07 4.41 -8.54
CA TYR A 9 3.72 3.09 -8.01
C TYR A 9 4.76 2.52 -7.04
N ARG A 10 5.97 3.10 -6.98
CA ARG A 10 7.08 2.57 -6.16
C ARG A 10 6.78 2.53 -4.66
N GLY A 11 5.81 3.33 -4.19
CA GLY A 11 5.46 3.40 -2.77
C GLY A 11 4.52 2.31 -2.25
N SER A 12 3.75 1.63 -3.13
CA SER A 12 2.90 0.49 -2.74
C SER A 12 2.48 -0.32 -3.98
N PHE A 13 3.31 -1.29 -4.34
CA PHE A 13 3.03 -2.24 -5.42
C PHE A 13 3.33 -3.66 -4.98
N VAL A 14 2.67 -4.60 -5.63
CA VAL A 14 2.95 -6.04 -5.50
C VAL A 14 3.48 -6.56 -6.83
N GLN A 15 4.63 -7.23 -6.75
CA GLN A 15 5.25 -7.89 -7.89
C GLN A 15 4.64 -9.26 -8.10
N LEU A 16 4.17 -9.51 -9.31
CA LEU A 16 3.49 -10.73 -9.70
C LEU A 16 4.08 -11.27 -10.99
N ALA A 17 4.04 -12.58 -11.15
CA ALA A 17 4.30 -13.22 -12.44
C ALA A 17 3.11 -13.00 -13.38
N LEU A 18 3.38 -12.83 -14.69
CA LEU A 18 2.33 -12.62 -15.71
C LEU A 18 1.27 -13.74 -15.73
N ASN A 19 1.68 -14.99 -15.53
CA ASN A 19 0.77 -16.12 -15.45
C ASN A 19 -0.15 -16.07 -14.22
N ALA A 20 0.40 -15.68 -13.06
CA ALA A 20 -0.37 -15.51 -11.83
C ALA A 20 -1.41 -14.38 -11.98
N MET A 21 -1.02 -13.26 -12.60
CA MET A 21 -1.96 -12.17 -12.90
C MET A 21 -3.10 -12.63 -13.81
N LYS A 22 -2.78 -13.40 -14.86
CA LYS A 22 -3.80 -13.95 -15.78
C LYS A 22 -4.78 -14.88 -15.06
N LEU A 23 -4.28 -15.77 -14.19
CA LEU A 23 -5.11 -16.70 -13.42
C LEU A 23 -6.01 -15.99 -12.40
N GLY A 24 -5.50 -14.93 -11.77
CA GLY A 24 -6.24 -14.14 -10.78
C GLY A 24 -7.14 -13.05 -11.37
N ASN A 25 -7.25 -12.95 -12.70
CA ASN A 25 -7.92 -11.83 -13.40
C ASN A 25 -7.43 -10.45 -12.92
N ILE A 26 -6.12 -10.32 -12.69
CA ILE A 26 -5.46 -9.10 -12.21
C ILE A 26 -4.88 -8.34 -13.40
N CYS A 27 -5.26 -7.06 -13.53
CA CYS A 27 -4.72 -6.18 -14.56
C CYS A 27 -3.52 -5.37 -14.03
N ILE A 28 -2.57 -5.08 -14.92
CA ILE A 28 -1.41 -4.23 -14.64
C ILE A 28 -1.88 -2.84 -14.22
N GLY A 29 -1.27 -2.28 -13.18
CA GLY A 29 -1.58 -0.93 -12.70
C GLY A 29 -2.92 -0.80 -11.99
N ARG A 30 -3.65 -1.90 -11.77
CA ARG A 30 -4.92 -1.90 -11.04
C ARG A 30 -4.73 -2.27 -9.57
N PRO A 31 -5.59 -1.77 -8.67
CA PRO A 31 -5.53 -2.10 -7.26
C PRO A 31 -5.87 -3.57 -6.99
N VAL A 32 -5.11 -4.19 -6.09
CA VAL A 32 -5.35 -5.52 -5.56
C VAL A 32 -5.33 -5.48 -4.04
N LEU A 33 -6.24 -6.23 -3.42
CA LEU A 33 -6.31 -6.42 -1.99
C LEU A 33 -5.43 -7.60 -1.60
N LEU A 34 -4.43 -7.32 -0.76
CA LEU A 34 -3.62 -8.33 -0.09
C LEU A 34 -4.29 -8.67 1.23
N THR A 35 -4.39 -9.97 1.55
CA THR A 35 -4.93 -10.44 2.83
C THR A 35 -4.04 -11.54 3.38
N SER A 36 -3.52 -11.35 4.59
CA SER A 36 -2.79 -12.40 5.30
C SER A 36 -3.74 -13.38 5.97
N THR A 37 -3.22 -14.54 6.37
CA THR A 37 -4.00 -15.58 7.07
C THR A 37 -4.57 -15.13 8.42
N ASN A 38 -4.00 -14.08 9.03
CA ASN A 38 -4.49 -13.48 10.28
C ASN A 38 -5.53 -12.36 10.04
N GLY A 39 -5.99 -12.18 8.80
CA GLY A 39 -7.01 -11.21 8.42
C GLY A 39 -6.51 -9.77 8.30
N LYS A 40 -5.19 -9.52 8.31
CA LYS A 40 -4.65 -8.19 8.00
C LYS A 40 -4.67 -7.93 6.51
N GLN A 41 -4.94 -6.68 6.16
CA GLN A 41 -5.22 -6.28 4.80
C GLN A 41 -4.45 -5.01 4.44
N GLU A 42 -4.04 -4.93 3.18
CA GLU A 42 -3.48 -3.73 2.54
C GLU A 42 -3.86 -3.75 1.05
N VAL A 43 -4.07 -2.58 0.45
CA VAL A 43 -4.29 -2.44 -0.99
C VAL A 43 -3.01 -1.97 -1.66
N CYS A 44 -2.58 -2.68 -2.69
CA CYS A 44 -1.39 -2.36 -3.48
C CYS A 44 -1.72 -2.27 -4.97
N THR A 45 -0.84 -1.66 -5.75
CA THR A 45 -0.94 -1.71 -7.22
C THR A 45 -0.32 -2.98 -7.76
N ALA A 46 -1.01 -3.71 -8.63
CA ALA A 46 -0.46 -4.91 -9.25
C ALA A 46 0.56 -4.57 -10.36
N TRP A 47 1.76 -5.18 -10.28
CA TRP A 47 2.82 -4.97 -11.25
C TRP A 47 3.44 -6.29 -11.74
N PRO A 48 3.56 -6.49 -13.06
CA PRO A 48 4.17 -7.69 -13.61
C PRO A 48 5.70 -7.60 -13.52
N VAL A 49 6.35 -8.72 -13.24
CA VAL A 49 7.81 -8.85 -13.32
C VAL A 49 8.16 -10.06 -14.19
N ALA A 50 9.01 -9.84 -15.20
CA ALA A 50 9.46 -10.91 -16.08
C ALA A 50 10.29 -11.94 -15.30
N GLY A 51 10.03 -13.23 -15.54
CA GLY A 51 10.72 -14.33 -14.83
C GLY A 51 10.36 -14.47 -13.34
N PHE A 52 9.37 -13.72 -12.83
CA PHE A 52 8.97 -13.83 -11.43
C PHE A 52 8.34 -15.21 -11.14
N PRO A 53 8.60 -15.83 -9.97
CA PRO A 53 8.03 -17.14 -9.66
C PRO A 53 6.50 -17.10 -9.55
N GLY A 54 5.81 -17.97 -10.31
CA GLY A 54 4.34 -17.93 -10.44
C GLY A 54 3.52 -18.21 -9.17
N LYS A 55 4.13 -18.74 -8.11
CA LYS A 55 3.47 -19.02 -6.81
C LYS A 55 3.97 -18.11 -5.68
N LYS A 56 4.67 -17.03 -6.02
CA LYS A 56 5.19 -16.06 -5.07
C LYS A 56 4.68 -14.68 -5.43
N ILE A 57 4.73 -13.79 -4.46
CA ILE A 57 4.49 -12.37 -4.64
C ILE A 57 5.68 -11.61 -4.07
N GLY A 58 6.06 -10.49 -4.69
CA GLY A 58 7.05 -9.58 -4.13
C GLY A 58 6.33 -8.41 -3.47
N ILE A 59 6.61 -8.18 -2.19
CA ILE A 59 6.02 -7.09 -1.42
C ILE A 59 7.10 -6.35 -0.63
N SER A 60 6.86 -5.06 -0.39
CA SER A 60 7.77 -4.19 0.35
C SER A 60 7.85 -4.55 1.84
N ALA A 61 8.88 -4.04 2.52
CA ALA A 61 9.02 -4.21 3.97
C ALA A 61 7.86 -3.58 4.76
N ILE A 62 7.34 -2.43 4.31
CA ILE A 62 6.18 -1.78 4.93
C ILE A 62 4.91 -2.64 4.74
N THR A 63 4.74 -3.26 3.58
CA THR A 63 3.62 -4.17 3.31
C THR A 63 3.68 -5.44 4.15
N GLN A 64 4.89 -6.01 4.35
CA GLN A 64 5.09 -7.12 5.30
C GLN A 64 4.70 -6.72 6.72
N LYS A 65 5.06 -5.51 7.17
CA LYS A 65 4.69 -4.96 8.49
C LYS A 65 3.17 -4.81 8.64
N ASN A 66 2.48 -4.33 7.61
CA ASN A 66 1.03 -4.14 7.62
C ASN A 66 0.26 -5.46 7.67
N LEU A 67 0.67 -6.42 6.84
CA LEU A 67 0.08 -7.75 6.78
C LEU A 67 0.50 -8.64 7.97
N LYS A 68 1.53 -8.21 8.72
CA LYS A 68 2.18 -8.97 9.81
C LYS A 68 2.64 -10.36 9.33
N VAL A 69 3.39 -10.38 8.24
CA VAL A 69 3.91 -11.59 7.61
C VAL A 69 5.42 -11.50 7.46
N VAL A 70 6.08 -12.66 7.38
CA VAL A 70 7.50 -12.80 7.05
C VAL A 70 7.66 -13.52 5.69
N PRO A 71 8.85 -13.45 5.07
CA PRO A 71 9.09 -14.17 3.82
C PRO A 71 8.80 -15.67 3.96
N GLY A 72 7.96 -16.19 3.06
CA GLY A 72 7.51 -17.58 3.08
C GLY A 72 6.08 -17.76 3.60
N ASP A 73 5.53 -16.78 4.29
CA ASP A 73 4.13 -16.81 4.73
C ASP A 73 3.16 -16.73 3.55
N THR A 74 1.96 -17.26 3.77
CA THR A 74 0.88 -17.22 2.79
C THR A 74 0.16 -15.87 2.83
N VAL A 75 0.00 -15.26 1.65
CA VAL A 75 -0.79 -14.05 1.44
C VAL A 75 -1.72 -14.29 0.25
N PHE A 76 -2.98 -13.96 0.42
CA PHE A 76 -3.98 -13.99 -0.64
C PHE A 76 -3.97 -12.66 -1.40
N VAL A 77 -4.09 -12.74 -2.72
CA VAL A 77 -4.15 -11.58 -3.62
C VAL A 77 -5.42 -11.67 -4.45
N GLN A 78 -6.22 -10.60 -4.43
CA GLN A 78 -7.45 -10.52 -5.21
C GLN A 78 -7.61 -9.13 -5.85
N PRO A 79 -8.17 -9.02 -7.06
CA PRO A 79 -8.50 -7.73 -7.65
C PRO A 79 -9.53 -6.99 -6.80
N VAL A 80 -9.35 -5.66 -6.65
CA VAL A 80 -10.40 -4.82 -6.08
C VAL A 80 -11.46 -4.58 -7.16
N THR A 81 -12.64 -5.16 -6.97
CA THR A 81 -13.76 -5.10 -7.94
C THR A 81 -14.88 -4.17 -7.50
N GLY A 82 -14.91 -3.78 -6.23
CA GLY A 82 -15.89 -2.85 -5.68
C GLY A 82 -15.61 -1.39 -6.05
N ALA A 83 -16.59 -0.52 -5.79
CA ALA A 83 -16.41 0.91 -5.90
C ALA A 83 -15.35 1.39 -4.90
N VAL A 84 -14.42 2.22 -5.37
CA VAL A 84 -13.44 2.90 -4.53
C VAL A 84 -13.91 4.34 -4.36
N LEU A 85 -14.16 4.74 -3.13
CA LEU A 85 -14.57 6.10 -2.79
C LEU A 85 -13.35 6.95 -2.48
N GLN A 86 -13.39 8.21 -2.91
CA GLN A 86 -12.37 9.18 -2.55
C GLN A 86 -12.47 9.48 -1.04
N ALA A 87 -11.31 9.49 -0.38
CA ALA A 87 -11.21 9.93 1.00
C ALA A 87 -11.28 11.46 1.05
N GLU A 88 -12.13 11.98 1.92
CA GLU A 88 -12.20 13.40 2.28
C GLU A 88 -11.10 13.74 3.29
N GLU A 89 -10.90 12.88 4.29
CA GLU A 89 -9.92 13.07 5.36
C GLU A 89 -9.23 11.74 5.70
N VAL A 90 -7.93 11.82 6.01
CA VAL A 90 -7.13 10.69 6.51
C VAL A 90 -6.42 11.14 7.78
N GLU A 91 -6.76 10.52 8.91
CA GLU A 91 -6.08 10.76 10.18
C GLU A 91 -4.88 9.80 10.30
N VAL A 92 -3.72 10.34 10.61
CA VAL A 92 -2.49 9.57 10.82
C VAL A 92 -1.84 9.91 12.15
N LYS A 93 -1.15 8.93 12.74
CA LYS A 93 -0.27 9.12 13.89
C LYS A 93 1.17 8.85 13.52
N LEU A 94 2.04 9.80 13.85
CA LEU A 94 3.49 9.62 13.81
C LEU A 94 3.93 8.50 14.75
N GLY A 95 4.93 7.73 14.33
CA GLY A 95 5.63 6.86 15.26
C GLY A 95 6.38 7.70 16.29
N VAL A 96 6.50 7.20 17.52
CA VAL A 96 7.16 7.88 18.67
C VAL A 96 8.57 8.40 18.34
N LYS A 97 9.26 7.79 17.37
CA LYS A 97 10.60 8.20 16.92
C LYS A 97 10.60 9.46 16.04
N ASP A 98 9.44 9.90 15.57
CA ASP A 98 9.24 10.94 14.57
C ASP A 98 8.46 12.15 15.12
N ASP A 99 8.24 12.23 16.44
CA ASP A 99 7.40 13.24 17.11
C ASP A 99 7.96 14.69 17.03
N TYR A 100 9.19 14.88 16.55
CA TYR A 100 9.82 16.21 16.39
C TYR A 100 9.59 16.86 15.02
N ILE A 101 8.81 16.22 14.14
CA ILE A 101 8.61 16.66 12.75
C ILE A 101 7.51 17.75 12.68
N SER A 102 7.76 18.80 11.89
CA SER A 102 6.76 19.83 11.53
C SER A 102 5.53 19.18 10.90
N THR A 103 4.37 19.31 11.54
CA THR A 103 3.12 18.66 11.14
C THR A 103 2.53 19.25 9.87
N GLU A 104 2.65 20.57 9.67
CA GLU A 104 2.11 21.29 8.52
C GLU A 104 2.82 20.86 7.23
N ASP A 105 4.15 20.93 7.18
CA ASP A 105 4.92 20.55 5.98
C ASP A 105 4.78 19.06 5.66
N LEU A 106 4.69 18.23 6.72
CA LEU A 106 4.46 16.80 6.60
C LEU A 106 3.10 16.50 5.97
N SER A 107 2.06 17.25 6.34
CA SER A 107 0.70 17.05 5.80
C SER A 107 0.65 17.28 4.29
N ILE A 108 1.32 18.33 3.79
CA ILE A 108 1.40 18.64 2.35
C ILE A 108 2.17 17.54 1.62
N SER A 109 3.29 17.07 2.20
CA SER A 109 4.06 15.96 1.64
C SER A 109 3.22 14.67 1.60
N LEU A 110 2.44 14.40 2.65
CA LEU A 110 1.60 13.23 2.75
C LEU A 110 0.51 13.20 1.67
N LEU A 111 -0.19 14.32 1.44
CA LEU A 111 -1.21 14.41 0.39
C LEU A 111 -0.65 14.04 -0.98
N ARG A 112 0.55 14.54 -1.33
CA ARG A 112 1.22 14.19 -2.59
C ARG A 112 1.61 12.72 -2.67
N ASN A 113 1.99 12.11 -1.55
CA ASN A 113 2.36 10.70 -1.47
C ASN A 113 1.15 9.76 -1.47
N LEU A 114 -0.04 10.25 -1.09
CA LEU A 114 -1.27 9.49 -1.02
C LEU A 114 -2.13 9.61 -2.28
N ASP A 115 -1.80 10.53 -3.19
CA ASP A 115 -2.53 10.67 -4.44
C ASP A 115 -2.59 9.34 -5.22
N GLY A 116 -3.80 8.93 -5.57
CA GLY A 116 -4.09 7.64 -6.23
C GLY A 116 -3.90 6.39 -5.36
N LYS A 117 -3.56 6.49 -4.07
CA LYS A 117 -3.44 5.35 -3.16
C LYS A 117 -4.77 5.06 -2.46
N ILE A 118 -5.03 3.77 -2.26
CA ILE A 118 -6.15 3.28 -1.44
C ILE A 118 -5.57 2.90 -0.09
N VAL A 119 -6.01 3.59 0.97
CA VAL A 119 -5.51 3.40 2.33
C VAL A 119 -6.56 2.75 3.22
N LEU A 120 -6.11 1.89 4.14
CA LEU A 120 -6.97 1.23 5.12
C LEU A 120 -6.58 1.63 6.55
N PRO A 121 -7.55 1.82 7.46
CA PRO A 121 -7.28 2.03 8.87
C PRO A 121 -6.38 0.95 9.46
N GLY A 122 -5.44 1.36 10.31
CA GLY A 122 -4.47 0.49 10.97
C GLY A 122 -3.24 0.13 10.14
N ASN A 123 -3.22 0.41 8.84
CA ASN A 123 -2.01 0.28 8.01
C ASN A 123 -1.00 1.38 8.37
N PHE A 124 0.28 1.08 8.15
CA PHE A 124 1.37 2.01 8.18
C PHE A 124 1.69 2.48 6.76
N LEU A 125 1.93 3.77 6.63
CA LEU A 125 2.45 4.44 5.46
C LEU A 125 3.90 4.77 5.74
N GLN A 126 4.77 4.51 4.77
CA GLN A 126 6.16 4.93 4.82
C GLN A 126 6.36 6.06 3.82
N ILE A 127 6.85 7.20 4.30
CA ILE A 127 7.17 8.36 3.47
C ILE A 127 8.58 8.83 3.74
N THR A 128 9.23 9.39 2.72
CA THR A 128 10.52 10.06 2.89
C THR A 128 10.29 11.56 3.04
N PHE A 129 10.63 12.12 4.20
CA PHE A 129 10.49 13.53 4.52
C PHE A 129 11.85 14.11 4.93
N TYR A 130 12.33 15.13 4.20
CA TYR A 130 13.69 15.69 4.34
C TYR A 130 14.81 14.62 4.42
N GLY A 131 14.71 13.60 3.57
CA GLY A 131 15.68 12.50 3.51
C GLY A 131 15.57 11.45 4.62
N ARG A 132 14.61 11.59 5.54
CA ARG A 132 14.33 10.62 6.60
C ARG A 132 13.10 9.79 6.25
N SER A 133 13.15 8.50 6.56
CA SER A 133 11.99 7.60 6.44
C SER A 133 11.13 7.74 7.68
N CYS A 134 9.86 8.09 7.52
CA CYS A 134 8.89 8.28 8.59
C CYS A 134 7.77 7.26 8.44
N ASP A 135 7.44 6.58 9.54
CA ASP A 135 6.34 5.61 9.58
C ASP A 135 5.11 6.27 10.20
N LEU A 136 4.03 6.35 9.43
CA LEU A 136 2.76 6.96 9.83
C LEU A 136 1.68 5.88 9.92
N LYS A 137 1.03 5.73 11.07
CA LYS A 137 -0.08 4.79 11.20
C LYS A 137 -1.39 5.49 10.85
N VAL A 138 -2.13 4.97 9.87
CA VAL A 138 -3.49 5.43 9.56
C VAL A 138 -4.39 5.03 10.73
N THR A 139 -5.05 6.02 11.33
CA THR A 139 -5.97 5.80 12.45
C THR A 139 -7.42 5.82 12.01
N LYS A 140 -7.77 6.69 11.06
CA LYS A 140 -9.12 6.83 10.51
C LYS A 140 -9.10 7.25 9.06
N VAL A 141 -10.11 6.86 8.31
CA VAL A 141 -10.36 7.32 6.94
C VAL A 141 -11.82 7.74 6.82
N LYS A 142 -12.07 8.99 6.42
CA LYS A 142 -13.41 9.51 6.15
C LYS A 142 -13.62 9.56 4.64
N GLY A 143 -14.63 8.86 4.14
CA GLY A 143 -15.04 8.92 2.74
C GLY A 143 -15.86 10.17 2.42
N MET A 144 -15.92 10.55 1.15
CA MET A 144 -16.78 11.66 0.67
C MET A 144 -18.29 11.40 0.91
N ASP A 145 -18.69 10.16 1.16
CA ASP A 145 -20.04 9.76 1.55
C ASP A 145 -20.32 9.99 3.06
N GLY A 146 -19.33 10.49 3.80
CA GLY A 146 -19.40 10.70 5.25
C GLY A 146 -19.18 9.44 6.07
N VAL A 147 -18.94 8.28 5.45
CA VAL A 147 -18.64 7.03 6.16
C VAL A 147 -17.23 7.10 6.74
N LEU A 148 -17.09 6.69 8.01
CA LEU A 148 -15.83 6.68 8.73
C LEU A 148 -15.39 5.24 8.99
N LEU A 149 -14.17 4.92 8.56
CA LEU A 149 -13.51 3.63 8.72
C LEU A 149 -12.32 3.75 9.68
#